data_AF-A0A4Q1ZRL3-F1
#
_entry.id   AF-A0A4Q1ZRL3-F1
#
_cell.length_a   1.000
_cell.length_b   1.000
_cell.length_c   1.000
_cell.angle_alpha   90.00
_cell.angle_beta   90.00
_cell.angle_gamma   90.00
#
_symmetry.space_group_name_H-M   'P 1'
#
loop_
_entity.id
_entity.type
_entity.pdbx_description
1 polymer ?
#
loop_
_entity_poly.entity_id
_entity_poly.type
_entity_poly.pdbx_seq_one_letter_code
_entity_poly.pdbx_strand_id
1 'polypeptide(L)'
;MLPGVDDGANDMTVALQMIELAYEDGIRHILLTPHVNHPNGYGLTIDHEAVFEAFREEVSLIYKDLEIYLGAELYLTKDYVADIEKHADRCRLNGSDYVLVEFERLCSAELMLNSVYELKIRGYKPILAHIEVYDVCRKSIEVVEKLKQEGALLQITGANWLHNKDRNMHSFLKTLFEKRWIDFVASDAHGVRRRRPLLKQAYLLTERKFDETYAKRLFYTNTEAVLQNKAVDRYTSTIRKGNRLKVVMISAAVLVTLVLAASAMSLTKGTQEVAVVETQVSDSGLTEMTPTVDITEPKIEPQTEPQTVVVTEPQTPVGEVIIETDKPAEESKVVSQEDKQNLLKLEIETRYFDLLKGYQAEYTAIADAYAAKLQTVRGLMISKDEKNALVDRYLDELSFHEATSDDKVYDLLYAMQNELEAAKLDVAKVQAYRDGYHEVKTNTKSYYIDLLDVNE
;
A
#
# COMPACT_ATOMS: atom_id res chain seq x y z
N MET A 1 -26.88 -11.39 -4.65
CA MET A 1 -28.14 -10.76 -5.16
C MET A 1 -28.31 -10.90 -6.67
N LEU A 2 -27.22 -10.94 -7.45
CA LEU A 2 -27.28 -11.27 -8.88
C LEU A 2 -27.95 -12.66 -9.06
N PRO A 3 -28.91 -12.84 -9.98
CA PRO A 3 -29.71 -14.06 -10.04
C PRO A 3 -28.94 -15.25 -10.65
N GLY A 4 -28.94 -16.38 -9.95
CA GLY A 4 -28.51 -17.69 -10.46
C GLY A 4 -27.00 -17.90 -10.57
N VAL A 5 -26.18 -17.06 -9.92
CA VAL A 5 -24.71 -17.08 -10.04
C VAL A 5 -23.98 -17.62 -8.80
N ASP A 6 -24.57 -17.48 -7.62
CA ASP A 6 -23.98 -17.83 -6.32
C ASP A 6 -25.04 -18.38 -5.35
N ASP A 7 -24.73 -18.45 -4.05
CA ASP A 7 -25.64 -18.89 -3.00
C ASP A 7 -26.67 -17.83 -2.57
N GLY A 8 -26.78 -16.72 -3.32
CA GLY A 8 -27.75 -15.67 -3.13
C GLY A 8 -29.10 -15.97 -3.78
N ALA A 9 -29.51 -15.10 -4.70
CA ALA A 9 -30.82 -15.22 -5.36
C ALA A 9 -30.77 -16.33 -6.40
N ASN A 10 -31.57 -17.39 -6.24
CA ASN A 10 -31.57 -18.51 -7.18
C ASN A 10 -32.10 -18.16 -8.58
N ASP A 11 -32.95 -17.14 -8.68
CA ASP A 11 -33.58 -16.72 -9.93
C ASP A 11 -33.94 -15.22 -9.92
N MET A 12 -34.36 -14.72 -11.07
CA MET A 12 -34.78 -13.32 -11.27
C MET A 12 -35.93 -12.90 -10.33
N THR A 13 -36.87 -13.81 -10.04
CA THR A 13 -38.02 -13.51 -9.18
C THR A 13 -37.55 -13.22 -7.76
N VAL A 14 -36.68 -14.08 -7.22
CA VAL A 14 -36.08 -13.89 -5.89
C VAL A 14 -35.21 -12.63 -5.87
N ALA A 15 -34.43 -12.38 -6.92
CA ALA A 15 -33.58 -11.19 -7.01
C ALA A 15 -34.41 -9.89 -6.98
N LEU A 16 -35.51 -9.81 -7.73
CA LEU A 16 -36.42 -8.66 -7.73
C LEU A 16 -37.11 -8.46 -6.37
N GLN A 17 -37.49 -9.53 -5.67
CA GLN A 17 -38.01 -9.44 -4.30
C GLN A 17 -36.96 -8.90 -3.32
N MET A 18 -35.68 -9.25 -3.51
CA MET A 18 -34.61 -8.68 -2.69
C MET A 18 -34.39 -7.19 -3.01
N ILE A 19 -34.52 -6.77 -4.27
CA ILE A 19 -34.49 -5.35 -4.66
C ILE A 19 -35.63 -4.58 -4.00
N GLU A 20 -36.84 -5.12 -4.03
CA GLU A 20 -38.02 -4.52 -3.36
C GLU A 20 -37.74 -4.30 -1.87
N LEU A 21 -37.25 -5.33 -1.17
CA LEU A 21 -36.89 -5.21 0.26
C LEU A 21 -35.82 -4.13 0.51
N ALA A 22 -34.78 -4.08 -0.33
CA ALA A 22 -33.72 -3.08 -0.21
C ALA A 22 -34.26 -1.66 -0.45
N TYR A 23 -35.10 -1.49 -1.47
CA TYR A 23 -35.72 -0.23 -1.83
C TYR A 23 -36.65 0.31 -0.73
N GLU A 24 -37.48 -0.55 -0.15
CA GLU A 24 -38.35 -0.24 0.99
C GLU A 24 -37.56 0.13 2.25
N ASP A 25 -36.38 -0.47 2.44
CA ASP A 25 -35.48 -0.15 3.54
C ASP A 25 -34.76 1.22 3.34
N GLY A 26 -34.82 1.78 2.14
CA GLY A 26 -34.27 3.10 1.79
C GLY A 26 -32.96 3.04 1.02
N ILE A 27 -32.53 1.85 0.57
CA ILE A 27 -31.33 1.70 -0.26
C ILE A 27 -31.66 2.17 -1.69
N ARG A 28 -30.72 2.90 -2.30
CA ARG A 28 -30.83 3.44 -3.68
C ARG A 28 -29.67 3.06 -4.59
N HIS A 29 -28.53 2.67 -4.03
CA HIS A 29 -27.38 2.19 -4.76
C HIS A 29 -27.02 0.80 -4.24
N ILE A 30 -26.93 -0.19 -5.13
CA ILE A 30 -26.59 -1.57 -4.77
C ILE A 30 -25.43 -2.04 -5.63
N LEU A 31 -24.28 -2.27 -5.00
CA LEU A 31 -23.16 -2.94 -5.63
C LEU A 31 -23.31 -4.45 -5.45
N LEU A 32 -23.54 -5.17 -6.54
CA LEU A 32 -23.67 -6.62 -6.56
C LEU A 32 -22.28 -7.26 -6.56
N THR A 33 -21.98 -8.05 -5.54
CA THR A 33 -20.67 -8.68 -5.35
C THR A 33 -20.80 -10.21 -5.30
N PRO A 34 -21.18 -10.86 -6.42
CA PRO A 34 -21.23 -12.32 -6.43
C PRO A 34 -19.86 -12.94 -6.14
N HIS A 35 -19.88 -14.14 -5.58
CA HIS A 35 -18.67 -14.87 -5.23
C HIS A 35 -17.82 -15.22 -6.47
N VAL A 36 -16.51 -15.04 -6.34
CA VAL A 36 -15.49 -15.50 -7.30
C VAL A 36 -14.46 -16.34 -6.57
N ASN A 37 -14.10 -17.49 -7.16
CA ASN A 37 -13.16 -18.47 -6.63
C ASN A 37 -13.54 -19.07 -5.27
N HIS A 38 -14.84 -19.14 -4.99
CA HIS A 38 -15.32 -19.63 -3.71
C HIS A 38 -15.26 -21.17 -3.65
N PRO A 39 -14.88 -21.78 -2.51
CA PRO A 39 -14.71 -23.23 -2.37
C PRO A 39 -15.96 -24.07 -2.66
N ASN A 40 -17.15 -23.46 -2.63
CA ASN A 40 -18.41 -24.12 -3.01
C ASN A 40 -18.61 -24.23 -4.54
N GLY A 41 -17.63 -23.81 -5.35
CA GLY A 41 -17.68 -23.89 -6.81
C GLY A 41 -18.31 -22.67 -7.48
N TYR A 42 -18.49 -21.57 -6.75
CA TYR A 42 -18.94 -20.30 -7.33
C TYR A 42 -17.74 -19.56 -7.93
N GLY A 43 -17.87 -19.17 -9.18
CA GLY A 43 -16.82 -18.54 -9.95
C GLY A 43 -17.31 -18.09 -11.30
N LEU A 44 -16.38 -17.76 -12.18
CA LEU A 44 -16.65 -17.09 -13.45
C LEU A 44 -17.11 -18.03 -14.57
N THR A 45 -17.74 -19.16 -14.23
CA THR A 45 -18.30 -20.12 -15.19
C THR A 45 -19.57 -19.59 -15.85
N ILE A 46 -20.26 -18.66 -15.20
CA ILE A 46 -21.40 -17.93 -15.70
C ILE A 46 -20.94 -16.53 -16.13
N ASP A 47 -21.51 -16.02 -17.22
CA ASP A 47 -21.30 -14.66 -17.68
C ASP A 47 -22.07 -13.69 -16.77
N HIS A 48 -21.41 -13.24 -15.69
CA HIS A 48 -21.99 -12.33 -14.71
C HIS A 48 -22.45 -11.02 -15.34
N GLU A 49 -21.73 -10.52 -16.35
CA GLU A 49 -22.03 -9.30 -17.06
C GLU A 49 -23.33 -9.43 -17.85
N ALA A 50 -23.52 -10.52 -18.59
CA ALA A 50 -24.78 -10.77 -19.31
C ALA A 50 -25.99 -10.90 -18.36
N VAL A 51 -25.81 -11.61 -17.23
CA VAL A 51 -26.86 -11.73 -16.20
C VAL A 51 -27.14 -10.37 -15.54
N PHE A 52 -26.11 -9.58 -15.29
CA PHE A 52 -26.21 -8.25 -14.71
C PHE A 52 -26.98 -7.30 -15.61
N GLU A 53 -26.69 -7.28 -16.91
CA GLU A 53 -27.39 -6.40 -17.85
C GLU A 53 -28.89 -6.71 -17.92
N ALA A 54 -29.25 -8.00 -18.04
CA ALA A 54 -30.65 -8.41 -18.01
C ALA A 54 -31.34 -8.03 -16.69
N PHE A 55 -30.66 -8.20 -15.56
CA PHE A 55 -31.21 -7.82 -14.25
C PHE A 55 -31.33 -6.31 -14.09
N ARG A 56 -30.36 -5.54 -14.56
CA ARG A 56 -30.35 -4.08 -14.54
C ARG A 56 -31.50 -3.50 -15.34
N GLU A 57 -31.79 -4.05 -16.51
CA GLU A 57 -32.94 -3.67 -17.32
C GLU A 57 -34.25 -3.83 -16.53
N GLU A 58 -34.51 -5.02 -15.97
CA GLU A 58 -35.70 -5.31 -15.16
C GLU A 58 -35.84 -4.37 -13.95
N VAL A 59 -34.74 -4.15 -13.21
CA VAL A 59 -34.73 -3.23 -12.07
C VAL A 59 -35.06 -1.81 -12.50
N SER A 60 -34.45 -1.32 -13.58
CA SER A 60 -34.66 0.04 -14.08
C SER A 60 -36.08 0.29 -14.61
N LEU A 61 -36.80 -0.77 -15.02
CA LEU A 61 -38.20 -0.66 -15.43
C LEU A 61 -39.12 -0.36 -14.23
N ILE A 62 -38.81 -0.94 -13.06
CA ILE A 62 -39.65 -0.89 -11.86
C ILE A 62 -39.23 0.28 -10.94
N TYR A 63 -37.93 0.50 -10.74
CA TYR A 63 -37.39 1.47 -9.79
C TYR A 63 -36.50 2.49 -10.51
N LYS A 64 -37.03 3.70 -10.73
CA LYS A 64 -36.38 4.74 -11.55
C LYS A 64 -35.25 5.49 -10.84
N ASP A 65 -35.24 5.47 -9.51
CA ASP A 65 -34.27 6.13 -8.64
C ASP A 65 -33.34 5.14 -7.93
N LEU A 66 -33.35 3.85 -8.32
CA LEU A 66 -32.45 2.82 -7.82
C LEU A 66 -31.46 2.42 -8.90
N GLU A 67 -30.17 2.46 -8.56
CA GLU A 67 -29.08 2.04 -9.44
C GLU A 67 -28.40 0.79 -8.88
N ILE A 68 -28.10 -0.15 -9.76
CA ILE A 68 -27.31 -1.33 -9.45
C ILE A 68 -25.99 -1.29 -10.22
N TYR A 69 -24.94 -1.78 -9.57
CA TYR A 69 -23.58 -1.85 -10.10
C TYR A 69 -23.06 -3.28 -9.96
N LEU A 70 -22.08 -3.65 -10.77
CA LEU A 70 -21.45 -4.96 -10.71
C LEU A 70 -20.05 -4.87 -10.12
N GLY A 71 -19.70 -5.85 -9.30
CA GLY A 71 -18.35 -6.14 -8.85
C GLY A 71 -18.23 -7.63 -8.53
N ALA A 72 -17.40 -7.96 -7.56
CA ALA A 72 -17.21 -9.33 -7.09
C ALA A 72 -16.81 -9.36 -5.62
N GLU A 73 -17.09 -10.49 -4.95
CA GLU A 73 -16.46 -10.87 -3.70
C GLU A 73 -15.42 -11.97 -3.97
N LEU A 74 -14.15 -11.63 -3.80
CA LEU A 74 -13.03 -12.51 -4.15
C LEU A 74 -12.65 -13.38 -2.96
N TYR A 75 -12.85 -14.68 -3.09
CA TYR A 75 -12.35 -15.61 -2.09
C TYR A 75 -10.85 -15.86 -2.33
N LEU A 76 -10.00 -15.35 -1.44
CA LEU A 76 -8.55 -15.47 -1.59
C LEU A 76 -8.05 -16.80 -1.02
N THR A 77 -7.43 -17.60 -1.89
CA THR A 77 -6.69 -18.82 -1.53
C THR A 77 -5.18 -18.52 -1.45
N LYS A 78 -4.29 -19.51 -1.59
CA LYS A 78 -2.84 -19.23 -1.65
C LYS A 78 -2.36 -18.78 -3.04
N ASP A 79 -3.10 -19.13 -4.10
CA ASP A 79 -2.71 -18.92 -5.49
C ASP A 79 -3.59 -17.86 -6.21
N TYR A 80 -4.30 -17.04 -5.43
CA TYR A 80 -5.31 -16.08 -5.92
C TYR A 80 -4.76 -15.00 -6.87
N VAL A 81 -3.45 -14.76 -6.86
CA VAL A 81 -2.80 -13.73 -7.69
C VAL A 81 -3.04 -14.00 -9.18
N ALA A 82 -2.88 -15.26 -9.61
CA ALA A 82 -3.09 -15.64 -11.01
C ALA A 82 -4.54 -15.43 -11.45
N ASP A 83 -5.49 -15.65 -10.55
CA ASP A 83 -6.91 -15.45 -10.84
C ASP A 83 -7.27 -13.97 -10.96
N ILE A 84 -6.71 -13.12 -10.11
CA ILE A 84 -6.90 -11.67 -10.17
C ILE A 84 -6.27 -11.09 -11.44
N GLU A 85 -5.08 -11.54 -11.83
CA GLU A 85 -4.43 -11.06 -13.06
C GLU A 85 -5.20 -11.47 -14.32
N LYS A 86 -5.74 -12.69 -14.34
CA LYS A 86 -6.52 -13.20 -15.47
C LYS A 86 -7.89 -12.53 -15.61
N HIS A 87 -8.45 -12.05 -14.51
CA HIS A 87 -9.82 -11.53 -14.44
C HIS A 87 -9.91 -10.14 -13.81
N ALA A 88 -8.86 -9.33 -13.97
CA ALA A 88 -8.68 -8.04 -13.29
C ALA A 88 -9.91 -7.12 -13.38
N ASP A 89 -10.54 -7.03 -14.55
CA ASP A 89 -11.71 -6.17 -14.78
C ASP A 89 -12.97 -6.68 -14.04
N ARG A 90 -13.09 -7.99 -13.85
CA ARG A 90 -14.26 -8.65 -13.24
C ARG A 90 -14.16 -8.73 -11.72
N CYS A 91 -12.96 -8.53 -11.19
CA CYS A 91 -12.65 -8.59 -9.76
C CYS A 91 -12.86 -7.25 -9.03
N ARG A 92 -12.96 -6.16 -9.79
CA ARG A 92 -13.07 -4.78 -9.28
C ARG A 92 -14.50 -4.40 -8.93
N LEU A 93 -14.65 -3.56 -7.92
CA LEU A 93 -15.94 -2.98 -7.55
C LEU A 93 -16.31 -1.84 -8.51
N ASN A 94 -17.27 -2.07 -9.40
CA ASN A 94 -17.72 -1.09 -10.41
C ASN A 94 -16.55 -0.53 -11.26
N GLY A 95 -15.59 -1.37 -11.64
CA GLY A 95 -14.41 -0.96 -12.41
C GLY A 95 -13.41 -0.05 -11.67
N SER A 96 -13.63 0.22 -10.37
CA SER A 96 -12.71 1.02 -9.54
C SER A 96 -11.44 0.23 -9.18
N ASP A 97 -10.52 0.86 -8.44
CA ASP A 97 -9.34 0.15 -7.92
C ASP A 97 -9.66 -0.64 -6.64
N TYR A 98 -10.90 -0.59 -6.15
CA TYR A 98 -11.31 -1.31 -4.94
C TYR A 98 -11.67 -2.76 -5.26
N VAL A 99 -11.24 -3.68 -4.38
CA VAL A 99 -11.57 -5.10 -4.44
C VAL A 99 -12.13 -5.54 -3.10
N LEU A 100 -13.26 -6.26 -3.12
CA LEU A 100 -13.82 -6.89 -1.92
C LEU A 100 -13.25 -8.29 -1.80
N VAL A 101 -12.60 -8.57 -0.67
CA VAL A 101 -11.87 -9.82 -0.46
C VAL A 101 -12.36 -10.56 0.77
N GLU A 102 -12.57 -11.85 0.60
CA GLU A 102 -12.97 -12.81 1.62
C GLU A 102 -11.87 -13.85 1.81
N PHE A 103 -11.78 -14.39 3.03
CA PHE A 103 -10.90 -15.52 3.36
C PHE A 103 -11.67 -16.65 4.02
N GLU A 104 -11.00 -17.79 4.16
CA GLU A 104 -11.47 -18.81 5.09
C GLU A 104 -11.60 -18.23 6.51
N ARG A 105 -12.68 -18.56 7.23
CA ARG A 105 -12.93 -18.12 8.61
C ARG A 105 -11.74 -18.35 9.55
N LEU A 106 -11.00 -19.43 9.33
CA LEU A 106 -9.85 -19.87 10.13
C LEU A 106 -8.50 -19.48 9.50
N CYS A 107 -8.47 -18.53 8.55
CA CYS A 107 -7.25 -18.05 7.94
C CYS A 107 -6.24 -17.50 8.97
N SER A 108 -4.96 -17.56 8.61
CA SER A 108 -3.89 -16.99 9.43
C SER A 108 -3.81 -15.47 9.25
N ALA A 109 -3.32 -14.77 10.28
CA ALA A 109 -3.03 -13.33 10.18
C ALA A 109 -2.00 -13.05 9.07
N GLU A 110 -1.01 -13.93 8.92
CA GLU A 110 0.02 -13.84 7.89
C GLU A 110 -0.59 -13.87 6.49
N LEU A 111 -1.51 -14.80 6.20
CA LEU A 111 -2.17 -14.87 4.89
C LEU A 111 -2.94 -13.58 4.60
N MET A 112 -3.71 -13.06 5.56
CA MET A 112 -4.46 -11.82 5.36
C MET A 112 -3.54 -10.61 5.16
N LEU A 113 -2.50 -10.45 5.98
CA LEU A 113 -1.56 -9.33 5.87
C LEU A 113 -0.79 -9.37 4.55
N ASN A 114 -0.24 -10.53 4.19
CA ASN A 114 0.44 -10.71 2.92
C ASN A 114 -0.52 -10.45 1.76
N SER A 115 -1.79 -10.87 1.86
CA SER A 115 -2.75 -10.63 0.78
C SER A 115 -3.11 -9.15 0.60
N VAL A 116 -3.30 -8.44 1.71
CA VAL A 116 -3.51 -6.98 1.68
C VAL A 116 -2.31 -6.27 1.05
N TYR A 117 -1.09 -6.66 1.44
CA TYR A 117 0.14 -6.14 0.89
C TYR A 117 0.25 -6.39 -0.63
N GLU A 118 0.10 -7.65 -1.04
CA GLU A 118 0.21 -8.08 -2.44
C GLU A 118 -0.83 -7.41 -3.36
N LEU A 119 -2.05 -7.18 -2.85
CA LEU A 119 -3.08 -6.45 -3.59
C LEU A 119 -2.70 -4.98 -3.75
N LYS A 120 -2.19 -4.34 -2.70
CA LYS A 120 -1.78 -2.94 -2.73
C LYS A 120 -0.64 -2.69 -3.70
N ILE A 121 0.40 -3.53 -3.71
CA ILE A 121 1.52 -3.36 -4.65
C ILE A 121 1.08 -3.52 -6.11
N ARG A 122 -0.07 -4.17 -6.37
CA ARG A 122 -0.70 -4.29 -7.70
C ARG A 122 -1.67 -3.14 -8.00
N GLY A 123 -1.72 -2.11 -7.16
CA GLY A 123 -2.57 -0.93 -7.34
C GLY A 123 -4.00 -1.11 -6.85
N TYR A 124 -4.35 -2.25 -6.22
CA TYR A 124 -5.69 -2.46 -5.67
C TYR A 124 -5.83 -1.85 -4.27
N LYS A 125 -7.08 -1.51 -3.91
CA LYS A 125 -7.48 -1.00 -2.60
C LYS A 125 -8.33 -2.07 -1.90
N PRO A 126 -7.73 -2.97 -1.09
CA PRO A 126 -8.44 -4.11 -0.52
C PRO A 126 -9.45 -3.69 0.55
N ILE A 127 -10.69 -4.16 0.39
CA ILE A 127 -11.76 -4.11 1.38
C ILE A 127 -11.95 -5.53 1.92
N LEU A 128 -11.66 -5.73 3.20
CA LEU A 128 -11.86 -7.01 3.87
C LEU A 128 -13.35 -7.18 4.17
N ALA A 129 -13.97 -8.15 3.50
CA ALA A 129 -15.36 -8.51 3.71
C ALA A 129 -15.57 -8.99 5.14
N HIS A 130 -16.67 -8.54 5.76
CA HIS A 130 -17.19 -8.97 7.06
C HIS A 130 -16.10 -9.34 8.08
N ILE A 131 -15.21 -8.40 8.39
CA ILE A 131 -14.01 -8.61 9.25
C ILE A 131 -14.34 -9.28 10.60
N GLU A 132 -15.57 -9.12 11.07
CA GLU A 132 -16.05 -9.72 12.32
C GLU A 132 -16.17 -11.25 12.31
N VAL A 133 -16.13 -11.90 11.14
CA VAL A 133 -16.25 -13.36 11.06
C VAL A 133 -14.92 -14.08 11.28
N TYR A 134 -13.78 -13.42 11.08
CA TYR A 134 -12.46 -14.04 11.15
C TYR A 134 -12.00 -14.25 12.59
N ASP A 135 -11.66 -15.49 12.91
CA ASP A 135 -11.27 -15.87 14.26
C ASP A 135 -9.99 -15.16 14.72
N VAL A 136 -9.03 -15.00 13.82
CA VAL A 136 -7.74 -14.39 14.15
C VAL A 136 -7.88 -12.90 14.49
N CYS A 137 -8.79 -12.17 13.81
CA CYS A 137 -9.11 -10.78 14.11
C CYS A 137 -9.85 -10.64 15.45
N ARG A 138 -10.80 -11.54 15.74
CA ARG A 138 -11.52 -11.53 17.02
C ARG A 138 -10.63 -11.88 18.22
N LYS A 139 -9.63 -12.75 18.02
CA LYS A 139 -8.68 -13.17 19.05
C LYS A 139 -7.62 -12.12 19.37
N SER A 140 -7.23 -11.31 18.38
CA SER A 140 -6.21 -10.27 18.54
C SER A 140 -6.57 -9.03 17.75
N ILE A 141 -6.89 -7.95 18.47
CA ILE A 141 -7.21 -6.65 17.88
C ILE A 141 -5.98 -6.03 17.19
N GLU A 142 -4.78 -6.43 17.60
CA GLU A 142 -3.50 -6.03 17.00
C GLU A 142 -3.38 -6.51 15.56
N VAL A 143 -4.01 -7.64 15.20
CA VAL A 143 -4.08 -8.09 13.79
C VAL A 143 -4.88 -7.10 12.97
N VAL A 144 -6.01 -6.61 13.49
CA VAL A 144 -6.82 -5.58 12.82
C VAL A 144 -6.07 -4.26 12.70
N GLU A 145 -5.34 -3.88 13.75
CA GLU A 145 -4.48 -2.70 13.73
C GLU A 145 -3.44 -2.78 12.62
N LYS A 146 -2.74 -3.92 12.50
CA LYS A 146 -1.78 -4.15 11.42
C LYS A 146 -2.46 -4.12 10.04
N LEU A 147 -3.62 -4.75 9.87
CA LEU A 147 -4.35 -4.69 8.60
C LEU A 147 -4.72 -3.25 8.22
N LYS A 148 -5.15 -2.43 9.18
CA LYS A 148 -5.41 -1.00 8.96
C LYS A 148 -4.13 -0.22 8.59
N GLN A 149 -3.01 -0.51 9.26
CA GLN A 149 -1.70 0.10 8.97
C GLN A 149 -1.20 -0.29 7.58
N GLU A 150 -1.37 -1.55 7.20
CA GLU A 150 -1.11 -2.02 5.84
C GLU A 150 -2.06 -1.39 4.81
N GLY A 151 -3.10 -0.66 5.23
CA GLY A 151 -3.97 0.12 4.35
C GLY A 151 -5.24 -0.61 3.92
N ALA A 152 -5.57 -1.74 4.57
CA ALA A 152 -6.83 -2.43 4.39
C ALA A 152 -8.01 -1.58 4.85
N LEU A 153 -9.11 -1.71 4.12
CA LEU A 153 -10.40 -1.17 4.49
C LEU A 153 -11.27 -2.28 5.09
N LEU A 154 -12.10 -1.94 6.07
CA LEU A 154 -12.89 -2.91 6.81
C LEU A 154 -14.38 -2.74 6.51
N GLN A 155 -14.99 -3.79 6.01
CA GLN A 155 -16.44 -3.91 5.91
C GLN A 155 -16.96 -4.85 7.01
N ILE A 156 -18.09 -4.48 7.62
CA ILE A 156 -18.85 -5.35 8.54
C ILE A 156 -20.28 -5.59 8.04
N THR A 157 -20.88 -6.70 8.43
CA THR A 157 -22.27 -7.02 8.06
C THR A 157 -23.25 -6.37 9.04
N GLY A 158 -24.16 -5.53 8.52
CA GLY A 158 -25.09 -4.75 9.34
C GLY A 158 -25.99 -5.60 10.25
N ALA A 159 -26.39 -6.79 9.82
CA ALA A 159 -27.17 -7.72 10.63
C ALA A 159 -26.39 -8.23 11.86
N ASN A 160 -25.07 -8.42 11.75
CA ASN A 160 -24.21 -8.81 12.88
C ASN A 160 -24.04 -7.67 13.88
N TRP A 161 -24.18 -6.41 13.45
CA TRP A 161 -24.21 -5.29 14.37
C TRP A 161 -25.54 -5.20 15.15
N LEU A 162 -26.66 -5.56 14.53
CA LEU A 162 -27.99 -5.43 15.12
C LEU A 162 -28.39 -6.56 16.08
N HIS A 163 -28.19 -7.81 15.66
CA HIS A 163 -28.93 -8.95 16.22
C HIS A 163 -28.04 -10.10 16.71
N ASN A 164 -26.78 -9.81 16.98
CA ASN A 164 -25.83 -10.86 17.29
C ASN A 164 -25.90 -11.36 18.73
N LYS A 165 -26.06 -12.68 18.88
CA LYS A 165 -26.07 -13.38 20.17
C LYS A 165 -24.67 -13.85 20.59
N ASP A 166 -23.71 -13.88 19.67
CA ASP A 166 -22.31 -14.15 19.99
C ASP A 166 -21.71 -12.92 20.71
N ARG A 167 -21.50 -13.08 22.02
CA ARG A 167 -20.93 -12.04 22.88
C ARG A 167 -19.53 -11.62 22.45
N ASN A 168 -18.73 -12.54 21.93
CA ASN A 168 -17.36 -12.26 21.50
C ASN A 168 -17.36 -11.38 20.25
N MET A 169 -18.17 -11.74 19.25
CA MET A 169 -18.31 -10.94 18.04
C MET A 169 -18.94 -9.57 18.34
N HIS A 170 -19.96 -9.50 19.20
CA HIS A 170 -20.54 -8.21 19.61
C HIS A 170 -19.50 -7.31 20.33
N SER A 171 -18.69 -7.87 21.22
CA SER A 171 -17.61 -7.12 21.89
C SER A 171 -16.54 -6.64 20.91
N PHE A 172 -16.18 -7.47 19.94
CA PHE A 172 -15.24 -7.13 18.88
C PHE A 172 -15.76 -5.99 17.99
N LEU A 173 -16.99 -6.10 17.49
CA LEU A 173 -17.66 -5.05 16.71
C LEU A 173 -17.72 -3.73 17.48
N LYS A 174 -18.12 -3.79 18.77
CA LYS A 174 -18.14 -2.61 19.64
C LYS A 174 -16.76 -1.94 19.70
N THR A 175 -15.69 -2.73 19.85
CA THR A 175 -14.31 -2.22 19.86
C THR A 175 -13.95 -1.53 18.55
N LEU A 176 -14.29 -2.12 17.40
CA LEU A 176 -14.03 -1.52 16.09
C LEU A 176 -14.78 -0.20 15.88
N PHE A 177 -16.04 -0.14 16.31
CA PHE A 177 -16.86 1.06 16.24
C PHE A 177 -16.33 2.19 17.15
N GLU A 178 -15.90 1.87 18.38
CA GLU A 178 -15.31 2.82 19.33
C GLU A 178 -13.96 3.36 18.83
N LYS A 179 -13.16 2.50 18.20
CA LYS A 179 -11.90 2.88 17.52
C LYS A 179 -12.12 3.56 16.17
N ARG A 180 -13.37 3.58 15.69
CA ARG A 180 -13.80 4.15 14.40
C ARG A 180 -13.11 3.52 13.18
N TRP A 181 -12.63 2.28 13.32
CA TRP A 181 -11.83 1.58 12.29
C TRP A 181 -12.65 0.98 11.15
N ILE A 182 -13.96 0.86 11.32
CA ILE A 182 -14.87 0.39 10.27
C ILE A 182 -14.93 1.46 9.18
N ASP A 183 -14.83 1.02 7.93
CA ASP A 183 -14.94 1.89 6.75
C ASP A 183 -16.29 1.72 6.05
N PHE A 184 -16.88 0.52 6.14
CA PHE A 184 -18.16 0.19 5.50
C PHE A 184 -19.06 -0.66 6.39
N VAL A 185 -20.37 -0.43 6.29
CA VAL A 185 -21.39 -1.38 6.76
C VAL A 185 -22.23 -1.80 5.56
N ALA A 186 -22.23 -3.09 5.23
CA ALA A 186 -22.97 -3.65 4.09
C ALA A 186 -23.92 -4.76 4.54
N SER A 187 -24.88 -5.12 3.69
CA SER A 187 -25.93 -6.07 4.07
C SER A 187 -25.49 -7.53 3.99
N ASP A 188 -24.56 -7.85 3.07
CA ASP A 188 -24.13 -9.22 2.79
C ASP A 188 -25.35 -10.17 2.56
N ALA A 189 -26.22 -9.72 1.65
CA ALA A 189 -27.57 -10.23 1.51
C ALA A 189 -27.69 -11.36 0.49
N HIS A 190 -28.36 -12.43 0.89
CA HIS A 190 -28.48 -13.68 0.12
C HIS A 190 -29.94 -14.13 -0.08
N GLY A 191 -30.93 -13.55 0.63
CA GLY A 191 -32.32 -13.92 0.38
C GLY A 191 -33.36 -13.04 1.07
N VAL A 192 -34.63 -13.34 0.80
CA VAL A 192 -35.79 -12.57 1.30
C VAL A 192 -36.20 -12.92 2.74
N ARG A 193 -35.80 -14.11 3.23
CA ARG A 193 -36.11 -14.60 4.59
C ARG A 193 -34.94 -14.53 5.55
N ARG A 194 -33.76 -14.99 5.11
CA ARG A 194 -32.49 -14.98 5.87
C ARG A 194 -31.46 -14.18 5.07
N ARG A 195 -30.52 -13.53 5.77
CA ARG A 195 -29.53 -12.60 5.16
C ARG A 195 -30.24 -11.61 4.22
N ARG A 196 -31.17 -10.84 4.80
CA ARG A 196 -32.02 -9.89 4.08
C ARG A 196 -31.25 -8.60 3.77
N PRO A 197 -31.56 -7.89 2.66
CA PRO A 197 -30.89 -6.65 2.29
C PRO A 197 -31.42 -5.46 3.09
N LEU A 198 -31.22 -5.47 4.40
CA LEU A 198 -31.71 -4.44 5.33
C LEU A 198 -30.55 -3.79 6.08
N LEU A 199 -30.46 -2.47 6.01
CA LEU A 199 -29.42 -1.63 6.63
C LEU A 199 -29.98 -0.49 7.47
N LYS A 200 -31.23 -0.06 7.29
CA LYS A 200 -31.84 1.09 7.98
C LYS A 200 -31.72 1.01 9.49
N GLN A 201 -32.03 -0.15 10.07
CA GLN A 201 -31.91 -0.31 11.51
C GLN A 201 -30.44 -0.22 11.98
N ALA A 202 -29.50 -0.76 11.20
CA ALA A 202 -28.07 -0.71 11.52
C ALA A 202 -27.53 0.73 11.42
N TYR A 203 -28.01 1.49 10.43
CA TYR A 203 -27.76 2.93 10.30
C TYR A 203 -28.28 3.68 11.53
N LEU A 204 -29.56 3.53 11.88
CA LEU A 204 -30.19 4.22 13.03
C LEU A 204 -29.54 3.84 14.37
N LEU A 205 -29.09 2.60 14.52
CA LEU A 205 -28.31 2.17 15.70
C LEU A 205 -26.95 2.88 15.75
N THR A 206 -26.26 2.96 14.61
CA THR A 206 -24.94 3.60 14.50
C THR A 206 -25.03 5.10 14.77
N GLU A 207 -25.99 5.78 14.13
CA GLU A 207 -26.28 7.20 14.35
C GLU A 207 -26.57 7.49 15.83
N ARG A 208 -27.49 6.73 16.44
CA ARG A 208 -27.85 6.92 17.86
C ARG A 208 -26.69 6.70 18.82
N LYS A 209 -25.83 5.70 18.55
CA LYS A 209 -24.71 5.36 19.44
C LYS A 209 -23.49 6.27 19.27
N PHE A 210 -23.39 6.92 18.13
CA PHE A 210 -22.23 7.70 17.73
C PHE A 210 -22.70 9.07 17.28
N ASP A 211 -22.86 9.26 15.97
CA ASP A 211 -23.36 10.50 15.38
C ASP A 211 -23.76 10.25 13.92
N GLU A 212 -24.54 11.17 13.37
CA GLU A 212 -25.02 11.12 11.99
C GLU A 212 -23.87 11.17 10.98
N THR A 213 -22.84 11.98 11.23
CA THR A 213 -21.67 12.12 10.34
C THR A 213 -20.97 10.78 10.15
N TYR A 214 -20.70 10.08 11.25
CA TYR A 214 -20.07 8.77 11.23
C TYR A 214 -20.97 7.73 10.58
N ALA A 215 -22.27 7.71 10.89
CA ALA A 215 -23.22 6.82 10.21
C ALA A 215 -23.26 7.06 8.70
N LYS A 216 -23.34 8.32 8.25
CA LYS A 216 -23.29 8.67 6.83
C LYS A 216 -22.00 8.21 6.18
N ARG A 217 -20.87 8.35 6.86
CA ARG A 217 -19.58 7.90 6.33
C ARG A 217 -19.59 6.41 5.97
N LEU A 218 -20.04 5.55 6.88
CA LEU A 218 -19.98 4.09 6.71
C LEU A 218 -21.01 3.53 5.72
N PHE A 219 -22.17 4.18 5.60
CA PHE A 219 -23.31 3.67 4.82
C PHE A 219 -23.50 4.37 3.47
N TYR A 220 -22.93 5.58 3.29
CA TYR A 220 -23.13 6.41 2.09
C TYR A 220 -21.84 7.01 1.54
N THR A 221 -21.08 7.77 2.34
CA THR A 221 -19.95 8.55 1.79
C THR A 221 -18.85 7.66 1.24
N ASN A 222 -18.45 6.63 1.98
CA ASN A 222 -17.38 5.74 1.53
C ASN A 222 -17.83 4.83 0.39
N THR A 223 -19.08 4.37 0.39
CA THR A 223 -19.62 3.55 -0.70
C THR A 223 -19.69 4.36 -2.01
N GLU A 224 -20.11 5.62 -1.95
CA GLU A 224 -20.09 6.52 -3.10
C GLU A 224 -18.67 6.77 -3.62
N ALA A 225 -17.69 6.93 -2.72
CA ALA A 225 -16.30 7.08 -3.12
C ALA A 225 -15.78 5.85 -3.89
N VAL A 226 -16.14 4.63 -3.46
CA VAL A 226 -15.80 3.40 -4.19
C VAL A 226 -16.43 3.40 -5.59
N LEU A 227 -17.72 3.71 -5.71
CA LEU A 227 -18.42 3.74 -7.01
C LEU A 227 -17.80 4.72 -7.99
N GLN A 228 -17.26 5.85 -7.49
CA GLN A 228 -16.62 6.89 -8.29
C GLN A 228 -15.09 6.73 -8.43
N ASN A 229 -14.52 5.63 -7.93
CA ASN A 229 -13.07 5.40 -7.80
C ASN A 229 -12.30 6.56 -7.12
N LYS A 230 -12.91 7.21 -6.13
CA LYS A 230 -12.31 8.27 -5.32
C LYS A 230 -11.76 7.70 -4.02
N ALA A 231 -10.85 8.44 -3.39
CA ALA A 231 -10.36 8.10 -2.06
C ALA A 231 -11.51 8.07 -1.05
N VAL A 232 -11.57 6.99 -0.26
CA VAL A 232 -12.53 6.81 0.83
C VAL A 232 -12.12 7.64 2.03
N ASP A 233 -13.10 8.17 2.78
CA ASP A 233 -12.86 8.87 4.03
C ASP A 233 -12.51 7.84 5.12
N ARG A 234 -11.21 7.79 5.42
CA ARG A 234 -10.65 6.91 6.45
C ARG A 234 -10.66 7.66 7.77
N TYR A 235 -11.18 7.02 8.82
CA TYR A 235 -10.88 7.50 10.15
C TYR A 235 -9.42 7.17 10.48
N THR A 236 -8.56 8.14 10.27
CA THR A 236 -7.25 8.17 10.91
C THR A 236 -7.50 8.46 12.39
N SER A 237 -7.78 7.41 13.18
CA SER A 237 -7.70 7.58 14.63
C SER A 237 -6.26 7.95 14.94
N THR A 238 -6.07 9.20 15.33
CA THR A 238 -4.99 9.58 16.21
C THR A 238 -5.04 8.59 17.39
N ILE A 239 -4.16 7.58 17.36
CA ILE A 239 -4.03 6.50 18.34
C ILE A 239 -3.90 7.14 19.73
N ARG A 240 -4.99 7.32 20.48
CA ARG A 240 -4.95 8.12 21.71
C ARG A 240 -4.10 7.45 22.80
N LYS A 241 -3.07 8.21 23.21
CA LYS A 241 -2.64 8.51 24.59
C LYS A 241 -2.29 7.31 25.48
N GLY A 242 -1.08 6.80 25.32
CA GLY A 242 -0.44 5.92 26.28
C GLY A 242 0.90 5.42 25.77
N ASN A 243 0.95 5.11 24.46
CA ASN A 243 2.15 4.63 23.77
C ASN A 243 2.52 5.48 22.55
N ARG A 244 1.89 6.64 22.36
CA ARG A 244 1.98 7.41 21.10
C ARG A 244 3.32 8.09 20.87
N LEU A 245 4.01 8.48 21.95
CA LEU A 245 5.39 8.96 21.88
C LEU A 245 6.32 7.87 21.33
N LYS A 246 6.00 6.59 21.58
CA LYS A 246 6.68 5.45 20.95
C LYS A 246 6.27 5.33 19.49
N VAL A 247 4.98 5.25 19.19
CA VAL A 247 4.44 4.87 17.85
C VAL A 247 4.82 5.81 16.72
N VAL A 248 5.04 7.10 16.96
CA VAL A 248 5.28 8.02 15.85
C VAL A 248 6.75 8.41 15.67
N MET A 249 7.59 8.16 16.69
CA MET A 249 9.05 8.16 16.48
C MET A 249 9.56 6.82 15.95
N ILE A 250 8.69 5.80 15.97
CA ILE A 250 8.88 4.47 15.36
C ILE A 250 8.93 4.53 13.82
N SER A 251 8.36 5.58 13.22
CA SER A 251 8.19 5.76 11.78
C SER A 251 9.45 6.18 11.03
N ALA A 252 10.44 6.73 11.74
CA ALA A 252 11.65 7.26 11.15
C ALA A 252 12.53 6.13 10.55
N ALA A 253 12.49 5.93 9.23
CA ALA A 253 13.38 5.13 8.40
C ALA A 253 14.78 5.75 8.17
N VAL A 254 15.82 4.90 8.24
CA VAL A 254 17.22 5.13 7.87
C VAL A 254 17.68 3.83 7.22
N LEU A 255 17.74 3.84 5.90
CA LEU A 255 18.23 2.73 5.10
C LEU A 255 19.76 2.61 5.16
N VAL A 256 20.28 2.21 6.32
CA VAL A 256 21.66 1.72 6.45
C VAL A 256 21.70 0.52 7.39
N THR A 257 21.42 -0.65 6.83
CA THR A 257 22.32 -1.82 6.86
C THR A 257 21.72 -2.91 5.98
N LEU A 258 22.07 -2.95 4.68
CA LEU A 258 22.12 -4.18 3.85
C LEU A 258 22.50 -3.92 2.38
N VAL A 259 23.64 -3.26 2.15
CA VAL A 259 24.27 -3.28 0.81
C VAL A 259 25.71 -3.78 0.85
N LEU A 260 26.29 -4.03 2.03
CA LEU A 260 27.61 -4.65 2.13
C LEU A 260 27.64 -6.17 1.92
N ALA A 261 26.53 -6.81 1.55
CA ALA A 261 26.51 -8.22 1.17
C ALA A 261 26.28 -8.50 -0.33
N ALA A 262 26.05 -7.47 -1.16
CA ALA A 262 25.81 -7.65 -2.61
C ALA A 262 26.90 -7.06 -3.52
N SER A 263 27.96 -6.45 -2.95
CA SER A 263 29.12 -5.93 -3.72
C SER A 263 30.43 -6.71 -3.49
N ALA A 264 30.41 -7.81 -2.72
CA ALA A 264 31.60 -8.65 -2.50
C ALA A 264 31.62 -9.95 -3.33
N MET A 265 30.62 -10.20 -4.17
CA MET A 265 30.57 -11.38 -5.05
C MET A 265 30.37 -10.99 -6.52
N SER A 266 31.26 -10.15 -7.04
CA SER A 266 31.53 -10.06 -8.50
C SER A 266 32.90 -9.46 -8.86
N LEU A 267 33.81 -9.29 -7.89
CA LEU A 267 35.18 -8.82 -8.12
C LEU A 267 36.22 -9.80 -7.55
N THR A 268 36.04 -11.09 -7.81
CA THR A 268 37.10 -12.11 -7.69
C THR A 268 36.91 -13.21 -8.73
N LYS A 269 36.90 -12.81 -10.01
CA LYS A 269 37.30 -13.71 -11.11
C LYS A 269 38.31 -12.99 -11.98
N GLY A 270 39.59 -13.30 -11.72
CA GLY A 270 40.68 -12.98 -12.63
C GLY A 270 41.80 -12.16 -12.00
N THR A 271 42.67 -12.82 -11.23
CA THR A 271 44.12 -12.82 -11.50
C THR A 271 44.81 -13.86 -10.63
N GLN A 272 45.58 -14.72 -11.30
CA GLN A 272 46.55 -15.63 -10.70
C GLN A 272 47.63 -14.86 -9.91
N GLU A 273 48.18 -15.56 -8.91
CA GLU A 273 49.44 -15.42 -8.18
C GLU A 273 50.38 -14.25 -8.52
N VAL A 274 50.98 -13.65 -7.47
CA VAL A 274 52.41 -13.87 -7.09
C VAL A 274 52.81 -12.96 -5.89
N ALA A 275 53.53 -13.60 -4.94
CA ALA A 275 54.54 -13.10 -3.98
C ALA A 275 54.20 -12.07 -2.87
N VAL A 276 54.21 -12.61 -1.64
CA VAL A 276 54.92 -12.18 -0.41
C VAL A 276 55.80 -10.92 -0.50
N VAL A 277 55.56 -9.93 0.38
CA VAL A 277 56.58 -9.24 1.20
C VAL A 277 55.93 -8.76 2.51
N GLU A 278 56.49 -9.18 3.64
CA GLU A 278 56.26 -8.63 4.99
C GLU A 278 56.72 -7.18 5.08
N THR A 279 56.03 -6.33 5.85
CA THR A 279 56.68 -5.51 6.89
C THR A 279 55.66 -4.84 7.81
N GLN A 280 55.99 -4.87 9.10
CA GLN A 280 55.33 -4.18 10.20
C GLN A 280 55.46 -2.65 10.04
N VAL A 281 54.62 -1.88 10.76
CA VAL A 281 55.05 -0.96 11.86
C VAL A 281 53.88 -0.07 12.34
N SER A 282 53.76 -0.07 13.68
CA SER A 282 53.17 0.83 14.68
C SER A 282 52.34 2.09 14.33
N ASP A 283 51.18 2.17 14.99
CA ASP A 283 50.85 3.03 16.15
C ASP A 283 50.87 4.57 16.08
N SER A 284 49.91 5.11 16.83
CA SER A 284 49.84 6.41 17.52
C SER A 284 49.30 7.64 16.78
N GLY A 285 48.39 8.35 17.47
CA GLY A 285 48.44 9.81 17.50
C GLY A 285 47.13 10.57 17.36
N LEU A 286 46.40 10.71 18.49
CA LEU A 286 45.46 11.80 18.73
C LEU A 286 46.13 13.18 18.54
N THR A 287 45.37 14.19 18.09
CA THR A 287 45.24 15.48 18.81
C THR A 287 44.17 16.38 18.18
N GLU A 288 43.26 16.85 19.03
CA GLU A 288 42.39 18.02 18.85
C GLU A 288 43.21 19.31 18.77
N MET A 289 42.76 20.31 18.00
CA MET A 289 42.79 21.73 18.36
C MET A 289 41.69 22.49 17.59
N THR A 290 40.82 23.18 18.33
CA THR A 290 40.02 24.33 17.86
C THR A 290 40.90 25.60 17.89
N PRO A 291 40.58 26.68 17.14
CA PRO A 291 39.72 27.73 17.73
C PRO A 291 38.79 28.52 16.76
N THR A 292 37.66 28.91 17.33
CA THR A 292 36.78 30.11 17.18
C THR A 292 36.91 31.18 16.06
N VAL A 293 35.72 31.51 15.52
CA VAL A 293 35.12 32.85 15.22
C VAL A 293 35.62 33.64 14.00
N ASP A 294 34.75 33.88 13.01
CA ASP A 294 34.10 35.19 12.80
C ASP A 294 32.93 35.14 11.81
N ILE A 295 31.95 36.02 12.04
CA ILE A 295 30.69 36.17 11.30
C ILE A 295 30.85 37.37 10.37
N THR A 296 30.62 37.22 9.06
CA THR A 296 30.09 38.31 8.21
C THR A 296 29.61 37.78 6.86
N GLU A 297 28.40 38.21 6.48
CA GLU A 297 27.69 37.92 5.23
C GLU A 297 28.45 38.42 3.99
N PRO A 298 28.10 37.89 2.79
CA PRO A 298 27.82 38.84 1.73
C PRO A 298 26.52 38.58 0.94
N LYS A 299 26.07 39.72 0.42
CA LYS A 299 24.86 40.03 -0.34
C LYS A 299 24.85 39.44 -1.75
N ILE A 300 23.64 39.15 -2.20
CA ILE A 300 23.19 38.65 -3.52
C ILE A 300 23.37 39.70 -4.63
N GLU A 301 23.61 39.25 -5.88
CA GLU A 301 23.02 39.78 -7.14
C GLU A 301 23.31 38.85 -8.36
N PRO A 302 22.59 38.93 -9.51
CA PRO A 302 21.74 37.82 -9.97
C PRO A 302 22.01 37.27 -11.40
N GLN A 303 21.45 36.07 -11.61
CA GLN A 303 20.85 35.46 -12.81
C GLN A 303 21.30 35.83 -14.24
N THR A 304 21.55 34.79 -15.04
CA THR A 304 21.27 34.77 -16.49
C THR A 304 20.65 33.42 -16.89
N GLU A 305 19.49 33.50 -17.55
CA GLU A 305 18.70 32.42 -18.15
C GLU A 305 19.33 31.84 -19.44
N PRO A 306 18.88 30.64 -19.88
CA PRO A 306 19.50 29.88 -20.97
C PRO A 306 18.92 30.21 -22.36
N GLN A 307 19.75 30.12 -23.40
CA GLN A 307 19.32 30.17 -24.80
C GLN A 307 19.26 28.78 -25.43
N THR A 308 18.16 28.55 -26.13
CA THR A 308 17.76 27.39 -26.92
C THR A 308 18.46 27.40 -28.28
N VAL A 309 18.96 26.26 -28.77
CA VAL A 309 19.24 26.06 -30.21
C VAL A 309 18.84 24.63 -30.62
N VAL A 310 18.10 24.56 -31.72
CA VAL A 310 17.50 23.39 -32.35
C VAL A 310 18.16 23.18 -33.73
N VAL A 311 18.18 21.91 -34.19
CA VAL A 311 18.39 21.38 -35.57
C VAL A 311 19.80 21.59 -36.18
N THR A 312 20.43 20.70 -36.97
CA THR A 312 20.01 19.64 -37.92
C THR A 312 21.26 18.83 -38.33
N GLU A 313 21.07 17.58 -38.79
CA GLU A 313 22.09 16.76 -39.49
C GLU A 313 22.61 17.42 -40.79
N PRO A 314 23.80 17.03 -41.26
CA PRO A 314 23.88 16.63 -42.67
C PRO A 314 24.82 15.47 -43.01
N GLN A 315 24.59 14.97 -44.23
CA GLN A 315 25.09 13.77 -44.89
C GLN A 315 26.56 13.80 -45.37
N THR A 316 27.04 12.60 -45.67
CA THR A 316 28.31 12.19 -46.31
C THR A 316 28.57 12.81 -47.68
N PRO A 317 29.85 12.84 -48.11
CA PRO A 317 30.17 12.35 -49.44
C PRO A 317 31.42 11.44 -49.53
N VAL A 318 31.47 10.72 -50.65
CA VAL A 318 32.38 9.65 -51.09
C VAL A 318 33.69 10.21 -51.69
N GLY A 319 34.82 9.50 -51.53
CA GLY A 319 36.05 9.70 -52.31
C GLY A 319 37.21 8.77 -51.92
N GLU A 320 37.67 7.98 -52.88
CA GLU A 320 38.64 6.85 -52.82
C GLU A 320 40.14 7.26 -52.76
N VAL A 321 40.97 6.30 -52.34
CA VAL A 321 42.34 5.93 -52.79
C VAL A 321 43.43 5.84 -51.68
N ILE A 322 43.68 4.57 -51.28
CA ILE A 322 44.94 3.81 -51.04
C ILE A 322 46.10 4.47 -50.27
N ILE A 323 46.52 3.84 -49.15
CA ILE A 323 47.90 3.42 -48.81
C ILE A 323 47.82 2.27 -47.77
N GLU A 324 48.40 1.11 -48.12
CA GLU A 324 48.77 0.00 -47.24
C GLU A 324 49.80 0.45 -46.19
N THR A 325 49.61 0.10 -44.92
CA THR A 325 50.68 -0.44 -44.04
C THR A 325 50.05 -1.06 -42.79
N ASP A 326 50.55 -2.26 -42.44
CA ASP A 326 50.14 -3.13 -41.34
C ASP A 326 49.96 -2.41 -39.98
N LYS A 327 48.78 -2.62 -39.37
CA LYS A 327 48.60 -2.62 -37.91
C LYS A 327 47.72 -3.82 -37.54
N PRO A 328 48.09 -4.60 -36.51
CA PRO A 328 47.34 -5.80 -36.12
C PRO A 328 45.94 -5.40 -35.63
N ALA A 329 44.96 -6.17 -36.06
CA ALA A 329 43.56 -6.03 -35.71
C ALA A 329 43.38 -5.86 -34.19
N GLU A 330 42.82 -4.73 -33.77
CA GLU A 330 42.09 -4.69 -32.51
C GLU A 330 40.93 -5.66 -32.66
N GLU A 331 41.03 -6.80 -31.98
CA GLU A 331 39.91 -7.70 -31.76
C GLU A 331 38.79 -6.92 -31.07
N SER A 332 37.83 -6.44 -31.86
CA SER A 332 36.56 -5.97 -31.34
C SER A 332 35.91 -7.17 -30.63
N LYS A 333 36.04 -7.23 -29.30
CA LYS A 333 35.30 -8.19 -28.48
C LYS A 333 33.82 -8.03 -28.79
N VAL A 334 33.27 -8.98 -29.54
CA VAL A 334 31.82 -9.09 -29.76
C VAL A 334 31.21 -9.42 -28.41
N VAL A 335 30.70 -8.39 -27.73
CA VAL A 335 30.01 -8.53 -26.44
C VAL A 335 28.84 -9.50 -26.65
N SER A 336 28.84 -10.61 -25.91
CA SER A 336 27.82 -11.65 -26.07
C SER A 336 26.43 -11.11 -25.72
N GLN A 337 25.37 -11.76 -26.20
CA GLN A 337 24.01 -11.35 -25.83
C GLN A 337 23.77 -11.44 -24.32
N GLU A 338 24.40 -12.43 -23.66
CA GLU A 338 24.37 -12.59 -22.21
C GLU A 338 25.07 -11.43 -21.49
N ASP A 339 26.24 -11.00 -21.98
CA ASP A 339 26.94 -9.83 -21.43
C ASP A 339 26.11 -8.55 -21.59
N LYS A 340 25.40 -8.38 -22.72
CA LYS A 340 24.50 -7.24 -22.94
C LYS A 340 23.31 -7.24 -21.97
N GLN A 341 22.72 -8.40 -21.71
CA GLN A 341 21.62 -8.54 -20.75
C GLN A 341 22.08 -8.30 -19.31
N ASN A 342 23.26 -8.79 -18.94
CA ASN A 342 23.85 -8.54 -17.63
C ASN A 342 24.19 -7.06 -17.42
N LEU A 343 24.72 -6.39 -18.45
CA LEU A 343 24.99 -4.94 -18.40
C LEU A 343 23.70 -4.14 -18.25
N LEU A 344 22.65 -4.47 -19.01
CA LEU A 344 21.34 -3.82 -18.90
C LEU A 344 20.71 -4.04 -17.52
N LYS A 345 20.78 -5.27 -16.99
CA LYS A 345 20.31 -5.58 -15.64
C LYS A 345 21.02 -4.72 -14.60
N LEU A 346 22.35 -4.64 -14.68
CA LEU A 346 23.16 -3.84 -13.78
C LEU A 346 22.82 -2.34 -13.88
N GLU A 347 22.63 -1.82 -15.09
CA GLU A 347 22.24 -0.42 -15.33
C GLU A 347 20.90 -0.07 -14.67
N ILE A 348 19.88 -0.91 -14.90
CA ILE A 348 18.55 -0.75 -14.29
C ILE A 348 18.67 -0.79 -12.77
N GLU A 349 19.29 -1.83 -12.23
CA GLU A 349 19.46 -2.01 -10.78
C GLU A 349 20.20 -0.83 -10.14
N THR A 350 21.29 -0.36 -10.74
CA THR A 350 22.06 0.79 -10.24
C THR A 350 21.23 2.07 -10.25
N ARG A 351 20.49 2.35 -11.33
CA ARG A 351 19.66 3.55 -11.41
C ARG A 351 18.58 3.59 -10.34
N TYR A 352 17.83 2.50 -10.18
CA TYR A 352 16.77 2.44 -9.16
C TYR A 352 17.34 2.45 -7.74
N PHE A 353 18.51 1.83 -7.53
CA PHE A 353 19.20 1.89 -6.27
C PHE A 353 19.61 3.32 -5.88
N ASP A 354 20.13 4.11 -6.82
CA ASP A 354 20.50 5.50 -6.56
C ASP A 354 19.28 6.39 -6.29
N LEU A 355 18.15 6.14 -6.96
CA LEU A 355 16.88 6.82 -6.66
C LEU A 355 16.35 6.45 -5.27
N LEU A 356 16.42 5.18 -4.88
CA LEU A 356 16.04 4.72 -3.53
C LEU A 356 16.90 5.38 -2.44
N LYS A 357 18.21 5.53 -2.67
CA LYS A 357 19.09 6.30 -1.78
C LYS A 357 18.66 7.76 -1.68
N GLY A 358 18.23 8.37 -2.78
CA GLY A 358 17.72 9.74 -2.78
C GLY A 358 16.50 9.89 -1.88
N TYR A 359 15.51 9.00 -2.02
CA TYR A 359 14.31 9.00 -1.18
C TYR A 359 14.62 8.72 0.28
N GLN A 360 15.57 7.82 0.55
CA GLN A 360 16.07 7.63 1.91
C GLN A 360 16.63 8.93 2.49
N ALA A 361 17.53 9.60 1.77
CA ALA A 361 18.18 10.81 2.28
C ALA A 361 17.15 11.92 2.54
N GLU A 362 16.17 12.08 1.65
CA GLU A 362 15.03 12.99 1.83
C GLU A 362 14.28 12.66 3.13
N TYR A 363 13.92 11.40 3.31
CA TYR A 363 13.17 10.95 4.46
C TYR A 363 13.95 11.10 5.78
N THR A 364 15.24 10.75 5.79
CA THR A 364 16.10 10.91 6.97
C THR A 364 16.21 12.36 7.39
N ALA A 365 16.35 13.29 6.45
CA ALA A 365 16.36 14.73 6.75
C ALA A 365 15.05 15.21 7.38
N ILE A 366 13.91 14.68 6.91
CA ILE A 366 12.60 14.96 7.51
C ILE A 366 12.53 14.40 8.93
N ALA A 367 12.91 13.14 9.14
CA ALA A 367 12.91 12.49 10.45
C ALA A 367 13.79 13.23 11.46
N ASP A 368 15.00 13.64 11.07
CA ASP A 368 15.90 14.42 11.91
C ASP A 368 15.30 15.77 12.30
N ALA A 369 14.66 16.45 11.35
CA ALA A 369 13.99 17.72 11.63
C ALA A 369 12.84 17.55 12.63
N TYR A 370 12.03 16.49 12.53
CA TYR A 370 10.96 16.22 13.48
C TYR A 370 11.48 15.75 14.84
N ALA A 371 12.56 14.95 14.89
CA ALA A 371 13.23 14.60 16.13
C ALA A 371 13.72 15.87 16.87
N ALA A 372 14.34 16.81 16.17
CA ALA A 372 14.78 18.09 16.75
C ALA A 372 13.59 18.95 17.25
N LYS A 373 12.49 19.01 16.48
CA LYS A 373 11.25 19.67 16.91
C LYS A 373 10.72 19.06 18.21
N LEU A 374 10.68 17.72 18.30
CA LEU A 374 10.18 17.00 19.47
C LEU A 374 11.07 17.20 20.70
N GLN A 375 12.40 17.20 20.53
CA GLN A 375 13.33 17.55 21.60
C GLN A 375 13.10 18.98 22.10
N THR A 376 12.86 19.93 21.20
CA THR A 376 12.58 21.33 21.56
C THR A 376 11.33 21.46 22.42
N VAL A 377 10.27 20.69 22.14
CA VAL A 377 9.02 20.73 22.93
C VAL A 377 9.25 20.38 24.40
N ARG A 378 10.23 19.51 24.71
CA ARG A 378 10.59 19.19 26.11
C ARG A 378 11.00 20.43 26.89
N GLY A 379 11.80 21.31 26.27
CA GLY A 379 12.34 22.53 26.89
C GLY A 379 11.36 23.70 26.99
N LEU A 380 10.18 23.65 26.35
CA LEU A 380 9.23 24.76 26.38
C LEU A 380 8.61 24.96 27.77
N MET A 381 8.45 26.20 28.22
CA MET A 381 7.72 26.54 29.46
C MET A 381 6.24 26.80 29.19
N ILE A 382 5.53 25.78 28.72
CA ILE A 382 4.10 25.79 28.43
C ILE A 382 3.37 24.71 29.24
N SER A 383 2.04 24.74 29.27
CA SER A 383 1.25 23.75 30.00
C SER A 383 1.44 22.34 29.43
N LYS A 384 1.19 21.32 30.25
CA LYS A 384 1.29 19.91 29.83
C LYS A 384 0.38 19.60 28.63
N ASP A 385 -0.82 20.17 28.61
CA ASP A 385 -1.77 19.95 27.52
C ASP A 385 -1.31 20.59 26.21
N GLU A 386 -0.67 21.77 26.27
CA GLU A 386 -0.08 22.42 25.10
C GLU A 386 1.15 21.68 24.57
N LYS A 387 2.02 21.16 25.45
CA LYS A 387 3.13 20.28 25.04
C LYS A 387 2.61 19.05 24.32
N ASN A 388 1.61 18.38 24.90
CA ASN A 388 1.01 17.18 24.30
C ASN A 388 0.40 17.49 22.93
N ALA A 389 -0.28 18.62 22.78
CA ALA A 389 -0.86 19.01 21.49
C ALA A 389 0.20 19.30 20.41
N LEU A 390 1.34 19.90 20.78
CA LEU A 390 2.47 20.11 19.86
C LEU A 390 3.14 18.80 19.46
N VAL A 391 3.37 17.91 20.43
CA VAL A 391 3.87 16.57 20.16
C VAL A 391 2.93 15.84 19.20
N ASP A 392 1.63 15.76 19.51
CA ASP A 392 0.64 15.09 18.67
C ASP A 392 0.66 15.64 17.22
N ARG A 393 0.76 16.97 17.06
CA ARG A 393 0.85 17.60 15.73
C ARG A 393 2.10 17.17 14.97
N TYR A 394 3.28 17.29 15.57
CA TYR A 394 4.54 16.93 14.91
C TYR A 394 4.62 15.45 14.57
N LEU A 395 4.04 14.62 15.43
CA LEU A 395 3.90 13.21 15.18
C LEU A 395 2.95 12.97 13.98
N ASP A 396 1.76 13.56 13.95
CA ASP A 396 0.83 13.41 12.82
C ASP A 396 1.45 13.87 11.48
N GLU A 397 2.20 14.97 11.49
CA GLU A 397 2.94 15.45 10.32
C GLU A 397 4.04 14.46 9.88
N LEU A 398 4.82 13.90 10.83
CA LEU A 398 5.83 12.89 10.53
C LEU A 398 5.22 11.61 9.94
N SER A 399 4.09 11.14 10.49
CA SER A 399 3.38 9.97 9.94
C SER A 399 2.87 10.21 8.51
N PHE A 400 2.43 11.42 8.18
CA PHE A 400 2.05 11.78 6.81
C PHE A 400 3.25 11.72 5.85
N HIS A 401 4.40 12.25 6.28
CA HIS A 401 5.64 12.17 5.49
C HIS A 401 6.14 10.73 5.33
N GLU A 402 6.00 9.89 6.35
CA GLU A 402 6.32 8.46 6.26
C GLU A 402 5.45 7.75 5.24
N ALA A 403 4.13 7.91 5.29
CA ALA A 403 3.23 7.30 4.32
C ALA A 403 3.56 7.74 2.89
N THR A 404 3.82 9.04 2.69
CA THR A 404 4.22 9.57 1.38
C THR A 404 5.58 9.00 0.92
N SER A 405 6.51 8.79 1.84
CA SER A 405 7.82 8.19 1.53
C SER A 405 7.72 6.70 1.23
N ASP A 406 6.86 5.97 1.95
CA ASP A 406 6.55 4.56 1.65
C ASP A 406 6.00 4.46 0.22
N ASP A 407 5.00 5.28 -0.13
CA ASP A 407 4.41 5.32 -1.47
C ASP A 407 5.48 5.57 -2.56
N LYS A 408 6.36 6.57 -2.38
CA LYS A 408 7.48 6.84 -3.30
C LYS A 408 8.41 5.64 -3.48
N VAL A 409 8.78 4.97 -2.41
CA VAL A 409 9.68 3.80 -2.44
C VAL A 409 9.00 2.63 -3.16
N TYR A 410 7.73 2.34 -2.86
CA TYR A 410 7.00 1.26 -3.49
C TYR A 410 6.72 1.52 -4.97
N ASP A 411 6.32 2.74 -5.34
CA ASP A 411 6.15 3.14 -6.74
C ASP A 411 7.43 2.93 -7.54
N LEU A 412 8.57 3.27 -6.93
CA LEU A 412 9.89 3.12 -7.54
C LEU A 412 10.32 1.65 -7.67
N LEU A 413 10.07 0.82 -6.65
CA LEU A 413 10.33 -0.62 -6.70
C LEU A 413 9.41 -1.33 -7.71
N TYR A 414 8.17 -0.87 -7.84
CA TYR A 414 7.22 -1.34 -8.85
C TYR A 414 7.68 -0.97 -10.27
N ALA A 415 8.12 0.28 -10.47
CA ALA A 415 8.72 0.71 -11.73
C ALA A 415 9.96 -0.13 -12.09
N MET A 416 10.83 -0.41 -11.11
CA MET A 416 11.99 -1.30 -11.28
C MET A 416 11.56 -2.71 -11.72
N GLN A 417 10.56 -3.29 -11.07
CA GLN A 417 10.04 -4.61 -11.41
C GLN A 417 9.52 -4.64 -12.85
N ASN A 418 8.64 -3.71 -13.21
CA ASN A 418 8.06 -3.64 -14.55
C ASN A 418 9.12 -3.51 -15.64
N GLU A 419 10.17 -2.72 -15.40
CA GLU A 419 11.24 -2.52 -16.37
C GLU A 419 12.12 -3.76 -16.53
N LEU A 420 12.46 -4.44 -15.43
CA LEU A 420 13.17 -5.72 -15.47
C LEU A 420 12.35 -6.79 -16.21
N GLU A 421 11.05 -6.90 -15.92
CA GLU A 421 10.16 -7.85 -16.58
C GLU A 421 10.01 -7.55 -18.08
N ALA A 422 9.85 -6.29 -18.46
CA ALA A 422 9.79 -5.86 -19.87
C ALA A 422 11.09 -6.23 -20.63
N ALA A 423 12.24 -6.16 -19.95
CA ALA A 423 13.53 -6.59 -20.48
C ALA A 423 13.76 -8.12 -20.39
N LYS A 424 12.81 -8.89 -19.84
CA LYS A 424 12.91 -10.34 -19.56
C LYS A 424 14.09 -10.69 -18.65
N LEU A 425 14.37 -9.83 -17.68
CA LEU A 425 15.44 -9.97 -16.69
C LEU A 425 14.88 -10.45 -15.35
N ASP A 426 15.72 -11.10 -14.56
CA ASP A 426 15.37 -11.59 -13.22
C ASP A 426 15.09 -10.44 -12.24
N VAL A 427 14.01 -10.58 -11.48
CA VAL A 427 13.47 -9.58 -10.53
C VAL A 427 13.84 -9.86 -9.07
N ALA A 428 14.63 -10.89 -8.77
CA ALA A 428 14.96 -11.27 -7.39
C ALA A 428 15.53 -10.12 -6.55
N LYS A 429 16.26 -9.19 -7.19
CA LYS A 429 16.84 -8.03 -6.50
C LYS A 429 15.80 -7.00 -6.07
N VAL A 430 14.65 -6.92 -6.74
CA VAL A 430 13.52 -6.09 -6.29
C VAL A 430 13.00 -6.62 -4.96
N GLN A 431 12.84 -7.95 -4.84
CA GLN A 431 12.43 -8.56 -3.58
C GLN A 431 13.46 -8.33 -2.48
N ALA A 432 14.76 -8.47 -2.78
CA ALA A 432 15.82 -8.18 -1.82
C ALA A 432 15.79 -6.70 -1.35
N TYR A 433 15.49 -5.75 -2.24
CA TYR A 433 15.30 -4.34 -1.86
C TYR A 433 14.03 -4.11 -1.03
N ARG A 434 12.94 -4.83 -1.30
CA ARG A 434 11.73 -4.82 -0.44
C ARG A 434 12.04 -5.35 0.96
N ASP A 435 12.65 -6.51 1.06
CA ASP A 435 12.99 -7.14 2.35
C ASP A 435 13.96 -6.26 3.14
N GLY A 436 14.99 -5.74 2.47
CA GLY A 436 15.95 -4.80 3.05
C GLY A 436 15.31 -3.50 3.54
N TYR A 437 14.30 -2.99 2.83
CA TYR A 437 13.54 -1.80 3.26
C TYR A 437 12.82 -2.03 4.60
N HIS A 438 12.17 -3.19 4.76
CA HIS A 438 11.47 -3.53 6.01
C HIS A 438 12.42 -3.74 7.20
N GLU A 439 13.57 -4.38 6.98
CA GLU A 439 14.59 -4.58 8.02
C GLU A 439 15.18 -3.25 8.49
N VAL A 440 15.53 -2.40 7.53
CA VAL A 440 15.95 -1.02 7.77
C VAL A 440 14.93 -0.24 8.59
N LYS A 441 13.65 -0.29 8.20
CA LYS A 441 12.57 0.43 8.87
C LYS A 441 12.49 0.00 10.34
N THR A 442 12.77 -1.27 10.61
CA THR A 442 12.82 -1.84 11.95
C THR A 442 14.06 -1.41 12.75
N ASN A 443 15.22 -1.29 12.13
CA ASN A 443 16.46 -0.88 12.80
C ASN A 443 16.46 0.61 13.15
N THR A 444 16.02 1.46 12.25
CA THR A 444 15.99 2.91 12.48
C THR A 444 14.95 3.33 13.50
N LYS A 445 13.81 2.64 13.50
CA LYS A 445 12.82 2.70 14.56
C LYS A 445 13.48 2.59 15.95
N SER A 446 14.46 1.70 16.10
CA SER A 446 15.17 1.52 17.37
C SER A 446 16.07 2.71 17.70
N TYR A 447 16.78 3.27 16.71
CA TYR A 447 17.66 4.43 16.87
C TYR A 447 16.94 5.69 17.38
N TYR A 448 15.82 6.10 16.77
CA TYR A 448 15.11 7.32 17.22
C TYR A 448 14.35 7.13 18.53
N ILE A 449 13.91 5.91 18.85
CA ILE A 449 13.38 5.60 20.19
C ILE A 449 14.46 5.84 21.25
N ASP A 450 15.68 5.37 21.02
CA ASP A 450 16.79 5.55 21.96
C ASP A 450 17.19 7.03 22.08
N LEU A 451 17.29 7.74 20.95
CA LEU A 451 17.68 9.16 20.89
C LEU A 451 16.73 10.08 21.69
N LEU A 452 15.46 9.71 21.77
CA LEU A 452 14.41 10.55 22.29
C LEU A 452 13.91 10.08 23.66
N ASP A 453 14.55 9.10 24.30
CA ASP A 453 14.29 8.60 25.68
C ASP A 453 12.80 8.62 26.04
N VAL A 454 12.03 7.73 25.43
CA VAL A 454 10.55 7.72 25.40
C VAL A 454 9.91 7.23 26.72
N ASN A 455 10.59 7.40 27.85
CA ASN A 455 10.13 6.96 29.18
C ASN A 455 9.42 8.07 29.99
N GLU A 456 9.56 9.34 29.59
CA GLU A 456 8.75 10.50 30.05
C GLU A 456 7.74 10.92 28.99
#